data_AF-A0A8T3TBX3-F1
#
_entry.id   AF-A0A8T3TBX3-F1
#
_cell.length_a   1.000
_cell.length_b   1.000
_cell.length_c   1.000
_cell.angle_alpha   90.00
_cell.angle_beta   90.00
_cell.angle_gamma   90.00
#
_symmetry.space_group_name_H-M   'P 1'
#
loop_
_entity.id
_entity.type
_entity.pdbx_description
1 polymer ?
#
loop_
_entity_poly.entity_id
_entity_poly.type
_entity_poly.pdbx_seq_one_letter_code
_entity_poly.pdbx_strand_id
1 'polypeptide(L)'
;MSGPSQSPSWTPGKRLFAAVVRAFLRSVSRVRVSGLEHVPTSGPLIVVANHASNSDPAFVGGWLQPALRRPIEFLAKEQLFRWPLSTILRAHG
;
A
#
# COMPACT_ATOMS: atom_id res chain seq x y z
N MET A 1 24.06 -7.16 -7.19
CA MET A 1 22.89 -8.04 -7.37
C MET A 1 21.65 -7.17 -7.43
N SER A 2 21.36 -6.64 -8.62
CA SER A 2 20.20 -5.80 -8.91
C SER A 2 18.99 -6.71 -9.14
N GLY A 3 18.10 -6.80 -8.14
CA GLY A 3 16.81 -7.48 -8.27
C GLY A 3 15.96 -6.83 -9.37
N PRO A 4 15.02 -7.57 -9.97
CA PRO A 4 14.28 -7.09 -11.14
C PRO A 4 13.49 -5.82 -10.78
N SER A 5 13.82 -4.72 -11.44
CA SER A 5 13.02 -3.48 -11.39
C SER A 5 11.72 -3.70 -12.17
N GLN A 6 10.76 -4.42 -11.59
CA GLN A 6 9.41 -4.47 -12.13
C GLN A 6 8.77 -3.11 -11.83
N SER A 7 8.79 -2.21 -12.80
CA SER A 7 7.92 -1.04 -12.79
C SER A 7 6.47 -1.55 -12.62
N PRO A 8 5.69 -1.08 -11.63
CA PRO A 8 4.39 -1.66 -11.38
C PRO A 8 3.47 -1.36 -12.58
N SER A 9 3.17 -2.37 -13.39
CA SER A 9 2.17 -2.29 -14.44
C SER A 9 0.79 -2.28 -13.77
N TRP A 10 0.33 -1.10 -13.39
CA TRP A 10 -0.98 -0.90 -12.81
C TRP A 10 -2.05 -1.25 -13.84
N THR A 11 -2.55 -2.49 -13.81
CA THR A 11 -3.65 -2.88 -14.66
C THR A 11 -4.86 -1.99 -14.37
N PRO A 12 -5.72 -1.69 -15.38
CA PRO A 12 -6.91 -0.87 -15.19
C PRO A 12 -7.77 -1.32 -14.00
N GLY A 13 -7.88 -2.64 -13.78
CA GLY A 13 -8.59 -3.23 -12.64
C GLY A 13 -7.99 -2.84 -11.28
N LYS A 14 -6.66 -2.89 -11.12
CA LYS A 14 -5.99 -2.47 -9.86
C LYS A 14 -6.23 -0.97 -9.58
N ARG A 15 -6.21 -0.14 -10.63
CA ARG A 15 -6.47 1.31 -10.50
C ARG A 15 -7.91 1.59 -10.08
N LEU A 16 -8.87 0.89 -10.66
CA LEU A 16 -10.28 1.00 -10.30
C LEU A 16 -10.52 0.54 -8.86
N PHE A 17 -9.97 -0.61 -8.48
CA PHE A 17 -10.06 -1.12 -7.11
C PHE A 17 -9.51 -0.12 -6.09
N ALA A 18 -8.31 0.42 -6.33
CA ALA A 18 -7.72 1.44 -5.46
C ALA A 18 -8.57 2.72 -5.39
N ALA A 19 -9.20 3.13 -6.49
CA ALA A 19 -10.12 4.27 -6.50
C ALA A 19 -11.37 4.02 -5.66
N VAL A 20 -11.99 2.84 -5.78
CA VAL A 20 -13.16 2.43 -5.00
C VAL A 20 -12.83 2.36 -3.51
N VAL A 21 -11.72 1.70 -3.15
CA VAL A 21 -11.27 1.60 -1.75
C VAL A 21 -11.03 2.99 -1.17
N ARG A 22 -10.35 3.89 -1.88
CA ARG A 22 -10.15 5.26 -1.41
C ARG A 22 -11.45 6.04 -1.26
N ALA A 23 -12.40 5.89 -2.18
CA ALA A 23 -13.70 6.55 -2.08
C ALA A 23 -14.47 6.09 -0.84
N PHE A 24 -14.48 4.78 -0.58
CA PHE A 24 -15.06 4.21 0.63
C PHE A 24 -14.34 4.69 1.90
N LEU A 25 -13.01 4.61 1.95
CA LEU A 25 -12.27 5.08 3.12
C LEU A 25 -12.51 6.57 3.39
N ARG A 26 -12.67 7.41 2.36
CA ARG A 26 -13.00 8.84 2.52
C ARG A 26 -14.38 9.10 3.11
N SER A 27 -15.35 8.20 2.94
CA SER A 27 -16.69 8.37 3.52
C SER A 27 -16.75 7.94 4.99
N VAL A 28 -15.90 7.00 5.40
CA VAL A 28 -15.91 6.44 6.76
C VAL A 28 -14.75 6.92 7.64
N SER A 29 -13.81 7.68 7.10
CA SER A 29 -12.63 8.13 7.84
C SER A 29 -12.12 9.50 7.38
N ARG A 30 -11.42 10.19 8.28
CA ARG A 30 -10.67 11.41 8.00
C ARG A 30 -9.19 11.15 8.21
N VAL A 31 -8.45 11.00 7.11
CA VAL A 31 -7.02 10.69 7.14
C VAL A 31 -6.20 11.97 6.99
N ARG A 32 -5.15 12.11 7.81
CA ARG A 32 -4.14 13.17 7.69
C ARG A 32 -2.77 12.51 7.53
N VAL A 33 -2.02 12.94 6.52
CA VAL A 33 -0.63 12.55 6.31
C VAL A 33 0.25 13.76 6.58
N SER A 34 1.27 13.60 7.40
CA SER A 34 2.22 14.64 7.81
C SER A 34 3.62 14.06 7.96
N GLY A 35 4.66 14.90 7.97
CA GLY A 35 6.04 14.46 8.14
C GLY A 35 6.71 13.95 6.86
N LEU A 36 6.13 14.20 5.69
CA LEU A 36 6.67 13.77 4.39
C LEU A 36 8.04 14.40 4.07
N GLU A 37 8.33 15.55 4.67
CA GLU A 37 9.61 16.24 4.61
C GLU A 37 10.78 15.45 5.22
N HIS A 38 10.49 14.49 6.10
CA HIS A 38 11.49 13.59 6.69
C HIS A 38 11.75 12.35 5.84
N VAL A 39 10.97 12.15 4.77
CA VAL A 39 11.10 10.97 3.91
C VAL A 39 12.31 11.15 3.00
N PRO A 40 13.26 10.19 2.98
CA PRO A 40 14.38 10.21 2.04
C PRO A 40 13.88 10.31 0.59
N THR A 41 14.42 11.27 -0.15
CA THR A 41 14.06 11.50 -1.56
C THR A 41 14.63 10.45 -2.51
N SER A 42 15.67 9.73 -2.07
CA SER A 42 16.33 8.67 -2.82
C SER A 42 16.76 7.53 -1.90
N GLY A 43 17.11 6.38 -2.49
CA GLY A 43 17.52 5.19 -1.75
C GLY A 43 16.36 4.36 -1.17
N PRO A 44 16.69 3.22 -0.54
CA PRO A 44 15.70 2.31 0.05
C PRO A 44 15.00 2.94 1.27
N LEU A 45 13.75 2.56 1.50
CA LEU A 45 12.94 2.99 2.64
C LEU A 45 12.20 1.79 3.22
N ILE A 46 12.30 1.60 4.54
CA ILE A 46 11.44 0.67 5.27
C ILE A 46 10.36 1.50 5.97
N VAL A 47 9.11 1.21 5.64
CA VAL A 47 7.95 1.82 6.31
C VAL A 47 7.49 0.87 7.41
N VAL A 48 7.49 1.36 8.66
CA VAL A 48 6.99 0.62 9.81
C VAL A 48 5.77 1.34 10.35
N ALA A 49 4.66 0.62 10.51
CA ALA A 49 3.44 1.13 11.10
C ALA A 49 3.14 0.36 12.38
N ASN A 50 2.61 1.06 13.38
CA ASN A 50 1.95 0.38 14.50
C ASN A 50 0.75 -0.41 13.95
N HIS A 51 0.55 -1.65 14.40
CA HIS A 51 -0.56 -2.48 13.97
C HIS A 51 -1.79 -2.23 14.85
N ALA A 52 -2.51 -1.15 14.55
CA ALA A 52 -3.69 -0.76 15.29
C ALA A 52 -4.94 -1.56 14.87
N SER A 53 -5.00 -2.03 13.63
CA SER A 53 -6.18 -2.74 13.11
C SER A 53 -5.89 -3.58 11.86
N ASN A 54 -6.80 -4.50 11.53
CA ASN A 54 -6.75 -5.22 10.26
C ASN A 54 -6.93 -4.31 9.03
N SER A 55 -7.35 -3.05 9.21
CA SER A 55 -7.55 -2.07 8.15
C SER A 55 -6.28 -1.33 7.76
N ASP A 56 -5.18 -1.49 8.51
CA ASP A 56 -3.93 -0.75 8.32
C ASP A 56 -3.37 -0.84 6.88
N PRO A 57 -3.38 -2.02 6.21
CA PRO A 57 -2.91 -2.11 4.82
C PRO A 57 -3.71 -1.23 3.85
N ALA A 58 -5.01 -1.07 4.07
CA ALA A 58 -5.86 -0.24 3.23
C ALA A 58 -5.55 1.25 3.40
N PHE A 59 -5.23 1.69 4.62
CA PHE A 59 -4.80 3.06 4.87
C PHE A 59 -3.39 3.34 4.35
N VAL A 60 -2.46 2.42 4.54
CA VAL A 60 -1.09 2.53 4.03
C VAL A 60 -1.10 2.58 2.49
N GLY A 61 -1.77 1.64 1.82
CA GLY A 61 -1.86 1.63 0.36
C GLY A 61 -2.73 2.77 -0.21
N GLY A 62 -3.79 3.16 0.50
CA GLY A 62 -4.74 4.17 0.04
C GLY A 62 -4.28 5.61 0.20
N TRP A 63 -3.50 5.92 1.24
CA TRP A 63 -3.11 7.29 1.60
C TRP A 63 -1.60 7.49 1.67
N LEU A 64 -0.88 6.58 2.33
CA LEU A 64 0.56 6.74 2.53
C LEU A 64 1.33 6.48 1.22
N GLN A 65 1.02 5.41 0.49
CA GLN A 65 1.69 5.08 -0.77
C GLN A 65 1.61 6.21 -1.81
N PRO A 66 0.44 6.82 -2.10
CA PRO A 66 0.36 7.98 -2.98
C PRO A 66 1.13 9.19 -2.45
N ALA A 67 1.08 9.43 -1.14
CA ALA A 67 1.77 10.57 -0.50
C ALA A 67 3.30 10.43 -0.58
N LEU A 68 3.82 9.22 -0.42
CA LEU A 68 5.25 8.93 -0.58
C LEU A 68 5.71 8.99 -2.05
N ARG A 69 4.78 8.84 -3.01
CA ARG A 69 5.06 8.81 -4.46
C ARG A 69 6.04 7.68 -4.85
N ARG A 70 6.02 6.58 -4.09
CA ARG A 70 6.84 5.38 -4.30
C ARG A 70 5.94 4.15 -4.19
N PRO A 71 6.21 3.08 -4.94
CA PRO A 71 5.56 1.79 -4.66
C PRO A 71 5.93 1.33 -3.24
N ILE A 72 4.96 0.76 -2.53
CA ILE A 72 5.16 0.10 -1.24
C ILE A 72 4.92 -1.39 -1.49
N GLU A 73 5.92 -2.21 -1.18
CA GLU A 73 5.78 -3.66 -1.14
C GLU A 73 5.45 -4.08 0.30
N PHE A 74 4.37 -4.84 0.47
CA PHE A 74 3.90 -5.22 1.79
C PHE A 74 4.49 -6.56 2.22
N LEU A 75 5.06 -6.60 3.43
CA LEU A 75 5.40 -7.86 4.07
C LEU A 75 4.14 -8.47 4.67
N ALA A 76 3.57 -9.47 4.00
CA ALA A 76 2.44 -10.24 4.49
C ALA A 76 2.86 -11.65 4.91
N LYS A 77 2.29 -12.14 6.03
CA LYS A 77 2.47 -13.55 6.44
C LYS A 77 1.90 -14.48 5.39
N GLU A 78 2.57 -15.59 5.11
CA GLU A 78 2.17 -16.56 4.09
C GLU A 78 0.71 -17.04 4.26
N GLN A 79 0.27 -17.21 5.52
CA GLN A 79 -1.08 -17.67 5.86
C GLN A 79 -2.19 -16.72 5.38
N LEU A 80 -1.90 -15.43 5.18
CA LEU A 80 -2.85 -14.45 4.66
C LEU A 80 -3.20 -14.71 3.19
N PHE A 81 -2.32 -15.39 2.44
CA PHE A 81 -2.56 -15.77 1.05
C PHE A 81 -3.41 -17.05 0.90
N ARG A 82 -3.88 -17.64 2.00
CA ARG A 82 -4.78 -18.81 1.99
C ARG A 82 -6.27 -18.43 2.15
N TRP A 83 -6.56 -17.16 2.42
CA TRP A 83 -7.91 -16.63 2.61
C TRP A 83 -8.52 -16.09 1.30
N PRO A 84 -9.86 -15.92 1.21
CA PRO A 84 -10.56 -15.51 -0.02
C PRO A 84 -10.06 -14.19 -0.65
N LEU A 85 -9.49 -13.29 0.16
CA LEU A 85 -8.92 -12.01 -0.29
C LEU A 85 -7.47 -12.10 -0.79
N SER A 86 -6.91 -13.31 -0.89
CA SER A 86 -5.52 -13.56 -1.28
C SER A 86 -5.13 -13.02 -2.66
N THR A 87 -6.07 -12.86 -3.58
CA THR A 87 -5.81 -12.30 -4.92
C THR A 87 -5.35 -10.84 -4.86
N ILE A 88 -5.89 -10.05 -3.92
CA ILE A 88 -5.48 -8.64 -3.73
C ILE A 88 -4.11 -8.58 -3.05
N LEU A 89 -3.85 -9.48 -2.10
CA LEU A 89 -2.57 -9.55 -1.39
C LEU A 89 -1.44 -9.98 -2.32
N ARG A 90 -1.66 -11.01 -3.17
CA ARG A 90 -0.69 -11.44 -4.20
C ARG A 90 -0.38 -10.36 -5.23
N ALA A 91 -1.27 -9.38 -5.40
CA ALA A 91 -1.07 -8.29 -6.33
C ALA A 91 -0.16 -7.17 -5.80
N HIS A 92 0.21 -7.21 -4.52
CA HIS A 92 1.00 -6.21 -3.77
C HIS A 92 2.14 -6.86 -2.94
N GLY A 93 2.47 -8.12 -3.24
CA GLY A 93 3.56 -8.87 -2.63
C GLY A 93 4.41 -9.53 -3.70
#